data_AF-A0AAV2M927-F1
#
_entry.id   AF-A0AAV2M927-F1
#
_cell.length_a   1.000
_cell.length_b   1.000
_cell.length_c   1.000
_cell.angle_alpha   90.00
_cell.angle_beta   90.00
_cell.angle_gamma   90.00
#
_symmetry.space_group_name_H-M   'P 1'
#
loop_
_entity.id
_entity.type
_entity.pdbx_description
1 polymer ?
#
loop_
_entity_poly.entity_id
_entity_poly.type
_entity_poly.pdbx_seq_one_letter_code
_entity_poly.pdbx_strand_id
1 'polypeptide(L)'
;MKRKKEGEEWFGKIKYQNNEEEIEDPKNVEQKIREAQNHVAGDGVDISEELITLEIASPDVPDLTLIDLPGITRVAVQGQREDIGETIKRLIQKFIKKQETISLVVVPCNVDISTTEALQMAREVDPEGERTLGILTKPDLVDKGTEETAS
;
A
#
# COMPACT_ATOMS: atom_id res chain seq x y z
N MET A 1 11.93 -1.31 6.72
CA MET A 1 12.46 -2.52 7.40
C MET A 1 13.96 -2.54 7.24
N LYS A 2 14.68 -2.95 8.29
CA LYS A 2 16.14 -3.00 8.29
C LYS A 2 16.62 -4.35 8.83
N ARG A 3 17.52 -5.01 8.11
CA ARG A 3 18.12 -6.26 8.57
C ARG A 3 19.09 -6.00 9.71
N LYS A 4 18.94 -6.76 10.79
CA LYS A 4 19.88 -6.78 11.93
C LYS A 4 20.85 -7.95 11.85
N LYS A 5 21.92 -7.91 12.64
CA LYS A 5 22.85 -9.04 12.76
C LYS A 5 22.19 -10.17 13.55
N GLU A 6 22.62 -11.39 13.28
CA GLU A 6 22.18 -12.57 14.02
C GLU A 6 22.54 -12.42 15.51
N GLY A 7 21.53 -12.57 16.39
CA GLY A 7 21.66 -12.35 17.83
C GLY A 7 21.29 -10.95 18.32
N GLU A 8 20.98 -10.00 17.43
CA GLU A 8 20.42 -8.70 17.84
C GLU A 8 18.89 -8.79 18.05
N GLU A 9 18.39 -8.14 19.10
CA GLU A 9 16.98 -8.15 19.45
C GLU A 9 16.11 -7.41 18.41
N TRP A 10 14.85 -7.83 18.31
CA TRP A 10 13.86 -7.16 17.48
C TRP A 10 13.62 -5.72 17.94
N PHE A 11 13.32 -4.83 17.00
CA PHE A 11 12.94 -3.45 17.29
C PHE A 11 11.81 -3.02 16.35
N GLY A 12 10.78 -2.39 16.92
CA GLY A 12 9.72 -1.74 16.17
C GLY A 12 9.50 -0.32 16.67
N LYS A 13 9.17 0.59 15.76
CA LYS A 13 8.80 1.96 16.09
C LYS A 13 7.77 2.48 15.11
N ILE A 14 6.74 3.12 15.61
CA ILE A 14 5.68 3.74 14.81
C ILE A 14 5.66 5.24 15.07
N LYS A 15 5.52 6.03 14.01
CA LYS A 15 5.42 7.49 14.04
C LYS A 15 4.24 7.95 13.21
N TYR A 16 3.43 8.84 13.77
CA TYR A 16 2.31 9.46 13.07
C TYR A 16 1.99 10.81 13.73
N GLN A 17 1.77 11.85 12.92
CA GLN A 17 1.57 13.22 13.41
C GLN A 17 2.68 13.64 14.40
N ASN A 18 2.32 13.90 15.66
CA ASN A 18 3.25 14.26 16.74
C ASN A 18 3.52 13.09 17.71
N ASN A 19 3.00 11.89 17.41
CA ASN A 19 3.17 10.70 18.23
C ASN A 19 4.32 9.85 17.70
N GLU A 20 5.09 9.32 18.64
CA GLU A 20 6.20 8.42 18.40
C GLU A 20 6.19 7.36 19.49
N GLU A 21 6.05 6.10 19.11
CA GLU A 21 5.94 4.98 20.04
C GLU A 21 6.88 3.85 19.62
N GLU A 22 7.61 3.31 20.59
CA GLU A 22 8.34 2.05 20.42
C GLU A 22 7.37 0.88 20.58
N ILE A 23 7.59 -0.15 19.77
CA ILE A 23 6.85 -1.40 19.81
C ILE A 23 7.80 -2.42 20.43
N GLU A 24 7.37 -3.05 21.51
CA GLU A 24 8.19 -4.01 22.27
C GLU A 24 8.12 -5.44 21.69
N ASP A 25 6.96 -5.85 21.18
CA ASP A 25 6.74 -7.19 20.62
C ASP A 25 6.21 -7.08 19.17
N PRO A 26 6.78 -7.83 18.20
CA PRO A 26 6.29 -7.88 16.82
C PRO A 26 4.80 -8.21 16.70
N LYS A 27 4.21 -8.94 17.65
CA LYS A 27 2.77 -9.26 17.67
C LYS A 27 1.89 -8.03 17.85
N ASN A 28 2.42 -6.96 18.45
CA ASN A 28 1.67 -5.73 18.70
C ASN A 28 1.66 -4.79 17.48
N VAL A 29 2.45 -5.08 16.44
CA VAL A 29 2.58 -4.23 15.24
C VAL A 29 1.21 -3.98 14.58
N GLU A 30 0.42 -5.03 14.36
CA GLU A 30 -0.89 -4.88 13.69
C GLU A 30 -1.83 -4.00 14.52
N GLN A 31 -1.89 -4.24 15.83
CA GLN A 31 -2.71 -3.45 16.74
C GLN A 31 -2.28 -1.97 16.71
N LYS A 32 -0.97 -1.70 16.78
CA LYS A 32 -0.42 -0.34 16.76
C LYS A 32 -0.69 0.39 15.44
N ILE A 33 -0.63 -0.30 14.31
CA ILE A 33 -1.02 0.27 13.02
C ILE A 33 -2.50 0.65 13.02
N ARG A 34 -3.38 -0.21 13.53
CA ARG A 34 -4.83 0.08 13.61
C ARG A 34 -5.13 1.26 14.54
N GLU A 35 -4.47 1.33 15.69
CA GLU A 35 -4.58 2.47 16.62
C GLU A 35 -4.16 3.78 15.94
N ALA A 36 -3.02 3.77 15.24
CA ALA A 36 -2.54 4.92 14.48
C ALA A 36 -3.49 5.31 13.35
N GLN A 37 -4.02 4.35 12.59
CA GLN A 37 -5.01 4.59 11.53
C GLN A 37 -6.27 5.26 12.08
N ASN A 38 -6.84 4.75 13.18
CA ASN A 38 -8.02 5.34 13.80
C ASN A 38 -7.74 6.76 14.33
N HIS A 39 -6.55 7.00 14.88
CA HIS A 39 -6.17 8.32 15.37
C HIS A 39 -6.02 9.35 14.23
N VAL A 40 -5.46 8.90 13.11
CA VAL A 40 -5.12 9.77 11.97
C VAL A 40 -6.31 10.02 11.04
N ALA A 41 -7.16 9.01 10.82
CA ALA A 41 -8.32 9.08 9.95
C ALA A 41 -9.63 9.43 10.70
N GLY A 42 -9.66 9.33 12.03
CA GLY A 42 -10.84 9.47 12.87
C GLY A 42 -11.68 8.18 12.93
N ASP A 43 -12.73 8.17 13.76
CA ASP A 43 -13.65 7.02 13.96
C ASP A 43 -14.57 6.72 12.74
N GLY A 44 -14.11 7.01 11.51
CA GLY A 44 -14.90 6.94 10.29
C GLY A 44 -14.17 6.27 9.11
N VAL A 45 -14.83 6.26 7.95
CA VAL A 45 -14.29 5.68 6.70
C VAL A 45 -13.49 6.70 5.88
N ASP A 46 -13.19 7.87 6.44
CA ASP A 46 -12.47 8.95 5.73
C ASP A 46 -10.98 8.61 5.60
N ILE A 47 -10.30 9.27 4.65
CA ILE A 47 -8.88 9.05 4.37
C ILE A 47 -8.13 10.33 4.69
N SER A 48 -7.02 10.14 5.41
CA SER A 48 -6.08 11.21 5.75
C SER A 48 -4.88 11.18 4.80
N GLU A 49 -4.33 12.35 4.48
CA GLU A 49 -3.05 12.47 3.75
C GLU A 49 -1.83 12.35 4.69
N GLU A 50 -2.05 12.26 6.01
CA GLU A 50 -1.00 12.12 7.02
C GLU A 50 -0.32 10.74 6.94
N LEU A 51 1.01 10.74 7.04
CA LEU A 51 1.81 9.52 6.89
C LEU A 51 2.00 8.81 8.22
N ILE A 52 1.77 7.50 8.21
CA ILE A 52 2.15 6.59 9.29
C ILE A 52 3.46 5.92 8.87
N THR A 53 4.52 6.12 9.65
CA THR A 53 5.84 5.53 9.39
C THR A 53 6.08 4.39 10.37
N LEU A 54 6.37 3.20 9.84
CA LEU A 54 6.72 2.02 10.62
C LEU A 54 8.17 1.61 10.35
N GLU A 55 9.01 1.70 11.38
CA GLU A 55 10.40 1.26 11.35
C GLU A 55 10.51 -0.07 12.09
N ILE A 56 10.72 -1.16 11.35
CA ILE A 56 10.99 -2.50 11.91
C ILE A 56 12.43 -2.87 11.61
N ALA A 57 13.13 -3.41 12.61
CA ALA A 57 14.47 -3.95 12.45
C ALA A 57 14.58 -5.33 13.12
N SER A 58 14.98 -6.34 12.35
CA SER A 58 15.03 -7.75 12.77
C SER A 58 16.11 -8.53 12.00
N PRO A 59 16.70 -9.60 12.54
CA PRO A 59 17.59 -10.48 11.79
C PRO A 59 16.91 -11.16 10.59
N ASP A 60 15.60 -11.39 10.69
CA ASP A 60 14.79 -12.17 9.75
C ASP A 60 14.16 -11.33 8.62
N VAL A 61 14.30 -9.99 8.65
CA VAL A 61 13.72 -9.11 7.63
C VAL A 61 14.78 -8.62 6.64
N PRO A 62 14.42 -8.41 5.36
CA PRO A 62 15.31 -7.76 4.41
C PRO A 62 15.41 -6.24 4.69
N ASP A 63 16.47 -5.63 4.14
CA ASP A 63 16.56 -4.18 4.01
C ASP A 63 15.61 -3.72 2.89
N LEU A 64 14.44 -3.22 3.28
CA LEU A 64 13.39 -2.84 2.33
C LEU A 64 12.51 -1.72 2.89
N THR A 65 12.16 -0.77 2.04
CA THR A 65 11.15 0.25 2.33
C THR A 65 9.90 -0.06 1.53
N LEU A 66 8.77 -0.21 2.22
CA LEU A 66 7.46 -0.44 1.62
C LEU A 66 6.55 0.73 1.97
N ILE A 67 5.75 1.15 1.00
CA ILE A 67 4.73 2.18 1.17
C ILE A 67 3.40 1.53 0.83
N ASP A 68 2.51 1.47 1.81
CA ASP A 68 1.13 1.04 1.60
C ASP A 68 0.26 2.26 1.30
N LEU A 69 -0.58 2.15 0.27
CA LEU A 69 -1.40 3.26 -0.23
C LEU A 69 -2.86 2.81 -0.27
N PRO A 70 -3.82 3.71 0.04
CA PRO A 70 -5.24 3.37 -0.03
C PRO A 70 -5.65 2.85 -1.40
N GLY A 71 -6.52 1.84 -1.42
CA GLY A 71 -7.08 1.30 -2.66
C GLY A 71 -7.90 2.34 -3.41
N ILE A 72 -7.82 2.35 -4.75
CA ILE A 72 -8.57 3.29 -5.58
C ILE A 72 -10.05 2.91 -5.56
N THR A 73 -10.90 3.76 -4.98
CA THR A 73 -12.36 3.59 -4.97
C THR A 73 -13.03 4.59 -5.91
N ARG A 74 -13.85 4.09 -6.83
CA ARG A 74 -14.61 4.94 -7.79
C ARG A 74 -15.88 5.56 -7.19
N VAL A 75 -16.39 5.01 -6.10
CA VAL A 75 -17.65 5.43 -5.49
C VAL A 75 -17.41 5.68 -4.01
N ALA A 76 -17.74 6.88 -3.55
CA ALA A 76 -17.74 7.20 -2.13
C ALA A 76 -18.78 6.31 -1.43
N VAL A 77 -18.37 5.57 -0.41
CA VAL A 77 -19.33 4.88 0.47
C VAL A 77 -19.97 5.88 1.43
N GLN A 78 -21.17 5.58 1.91
CA GLN A 78 -21.90 6.46 2.84
C GLN A 78 -21.01 6.88 4.02
N GLY A 79 -20.77 8.18 4.17
CA GLY A 79 -19.91 8.75 5.20
C GLY A 79 -18.54 9.24 4.70
N GLN A 80 -18.16 8.99 3.45
CA GLN A 80 -16.97 9.57 2.83
C GLN A 80 -17.29 10.88 2.08
N ARG A 81 -16.28 11.75 1.95
CA ARG A 81 -16.37 12.96 1.13
C ARG A 81 -16.47 12.60 -0.36
N GLU A 82 -17.18 13.40 -1.14
CA GLU A 82 -17.35 13.18 -2.59
C GLU A 82 -16.01 13.23 -3.36
N ASP A 83 -15.01 13.93 -2.82
CA ASP A 83 -13.67 14.11 -3.41
C ASP A 83 -12.65 13.04 -2.95
N ILE A 84 -13.09 11.98 -2.27
CA ILE A 84 -12.21 10.96 -1.70
C ILE A 84 -11.36 10.26 -2.76
N GLY A 85 -11.96 9.95 -3.92
CA GLY A 85 -11.27 9.32 -5.04
C GLY A 85 -10.15 10.19 -5.60
N GLU A 86 -10.38 11.49 -5.74
CA GLU A 86 -9.34 12.43 -6.18
C GLU A 86 -8.22 12.59 -5.15
N THR A 87 -8.57 12.58 -3.86
CA THR A 87 -7.61 12.64 -2.76
C THR A 87 -6.70 11.42 -2.74
N ILE A 88 -7.26 10.20 -2.86
CA ILE A 88 -6.48 8.96 -2.99
C ILE A 88 -5.55 9.03 -4.19
N LYS A 89 -6.06 9.44 -5.36
CA LYS A 89 -5.25 9.56 -6.58
C LYS A 89 -4.07 10.51 -6.40
N ARG A 90 -4.33 11.69 -5.80
CA ARG A 90 -3.29 12.68 -5.51
C ARG A 90 -2.24 12.13 -4.55
N LEU A 91 -2.67 11.40 -3.52
CA LEU A 91 -1.75 10.73 -2.57
C LEU A 91 -0.87 9.70 -3.29
N ILE A 92 -1.47 8.80 -4.07
CA ILE A 92 -0.73 7.79 -4.85
C ILE A 92 0.27 8.47 -5.79
N GLN A 93 -0.17 9.49 -6.54
CA GLN A 93 0.69 10.24 -7.46
C GLN A 93 1.93 10.86 -6.79
N LYS A 94 1.82 11.32 -5.53
CA LYS A 94 2.97 11.87 -4.78
C LYS A 94 4.09 10.84 -4.61
N PHE A 95 3.75 9.56 -4.51
CA PHE A 95 4.71 8.47 -4.33
C PHE A 95 5.21 7.87 -5.63
N ILE A 96 4.31 7.56 -6.57
CA ILE A 96 4.69 6.90 -7.84
C ILE A 96 5.45 7.82 -8.81
N LYS A 97 5.36 9.16 -8.64
CA LYS A 97 6.16 10.12 -9.42
C LYS A 97 7.64 10.11 -9.08
N LYS A 98 8.03 9.62 -7.91
CA LYS A 98 9.45 9.53 -7.51
C LYS A 98 10.12 8.40 -8.29
N GLN A 99 11.29 8.68 -8.88
CA GLN A 99 12.03 7.72 -9.70
C GLN A 99 12.54 6.51 -8.91
N GLU A 100 12.81 6.69 -7.61
CA GLU A 100 13.20 5.62 -6.69
C GLU A 100 12.04 4.67 -6.31
N THR A 101 10.78 5.05 -6.60
CA THR A 101 9.61 4.24 -6.29
C THR A 101 9.34 3.24 -7.41
N ILE A 102 9.34 1.96 -7.06
CA ILE A 102 8.87 0.86 -7.90
C ILE A 102 7.36 0.70 -7.66
N SER A 103 6.56 0.79 -8.72
CA SER A 103 5.10 0.66 -8.65
C SER A 103 4.70 -0.81 -8.73
N LEU A 104 4.14 -1.34 -7.64
CA LEU A 104 3.62 -2.69 -7.55
C LEU A 104 2.10 -2.68 -7.77
N VAL A 105 1.64 -3.01 -8.97
CA VAL A 105 0.22 -2.95 -9.34
C VAL A 105 -0.42 -4.31 -9.09
N VAL A 106 -1.25 -4.41 -8.05
CA VAL A 106 -1.94 -5.66 -7.69
C VAL A 106 -3.30 -5.73 -8.39
N VAL A 107 -3.51 -6.73 -9.23
CA VAL A 107 -4.75 -6.95 -10.00
C VAL A 107 -5.24 -8.37 -9.78
N PRO A 108 -6.52 -8.60 -9.45
CA PRO A 108 -7.03 -9.96 -9.36
C PRO A 108 -7.24 -10.55 -10.76
N CYS A 109 -6.98 -11.85 -10.95
CA CYS A 109 -7.02 -12.51 -12.25
C CYS A 109 -8.43 -12.56 -12.87
N ASN A 110 -9.48 -12.35 -12.08
CA ASN A 110 -10.86 -12.37 -12.52
C ASN A 110 -11.37 -11.02 -13.05
N VAL A 111 -10.53 -9.98 -13.08
CA VAL A 111 -10.88 -8.68 -13.67
C VAL A 111 -9.95 -8.32 -14.81
N ASP A 112 -10.48 -7.58 -15.78
CA ASP A 112 -9.69 -7.10 -16.91
C ASP A 112 -8.62 -6.11 -16.45
N ILE A 113 -7.35 -6.45 -16.71
CA ILE A 113 -6.18 -5.58 -16.49
C ILE A 113 -6.39 -4.20 -17.12
N SER A 114 -7.00 -4.13 -18.29
CA SER A 114 -7.27 -2.89 -19.03
C SER A 114 -8.19 -1.91 -18.30
N THR A 115 -9.00 -2.38 -17.35
CA THR A 115 -9.90 -1.53 -16.55
C THR A 115 -9.26 -1.02 -15.25
N THR A 116 -8.05 -1.47 -14.95
CA THR A 116 -7.36 -1.17 -13.69
C THR A 116 -6.80 0.25 -13.70
N GLU A 117 -7.39 1.09 -12.87
CA GLU A 117 -7.01 2.50 -12.73
C GLU A 117 -5.58 2.69 -12.19
N ALA A 118 -5.13 1.79 -11.31
CA ALA A 118 -3.76 1.79 -10.80
C ALA A 118 -2.72 1.59 -11.92
N LEU A 119 -3.02 0.75 -12.93
CA LEU A 119 -2.12 0.54 -14.05
C LEU A 119 -2.08 1.75 -14.98
N GLN A 120 -3.22 2.41 -15.20
CA GLN A 120 -3.28 3.66 -15.95
C GLN A 120 -2.42 4.73 -15.28
N MET A 121 -2.57 4.91 -13.98
CA MET A 121 -1.77 5.87 -13.21
C MET A 121 -0.27 5.55 -13.22
N ALA A 122 0.10 4.27 -13.15
CA ALA A 122 1.49 3.85 -13.25
C ALA A 122 2.07 4.17 -14.64
N ARG A 123 1.33 3.88 -15.72
CA ARG A 123 1.75 4.15 -17.10
C ARG A 123 1.90 5.65 -17.41
N GLU A 124 1.12 6.52 -16.75
CA GLU A 124 1.25 7.98 -16.87
C GLU A 124 2.62 8.48 -16.35
N VAL A 125 3.18 7.82 -15.34
CA VAL A 125 4.47 8.22 -14.72
C VAL A 125 5.64 7.33 -15.14
N ASP A 126 5.36 6.18 -15.73
CA ASP A 126 6.31 5.19 -16.22
C ASP A 126 5.82 4.57 -17.55
N PRO A 127 5.89 5.31 -18.67
CA PRO A 127 5.34 4.87 -19.96
C PRO A 127 6.03 3.63 -20.53
N GLU A 128 7.32 3.47 -20.24
CA GLU A 128 8.16 2.34 -20.68
C GLU A 128 8.05 1.13 -19.74
N GLY A 129 7.47 1.31 -18.54
CA GLY A 129 7.26 0.24 -17.58
C GLY A 129 8.55 -0.26 -16.89
N GLU A 130 9.62 0.54 -16.87
CA GLU A 130 10.92 0.13 -16.32
C GLU A 130 10.87 -0.11 -14.80
N ARG A 131 9.91 0.52 -14.12
CA ARG A 131 9.75 0.51 -12.67
C ARG A 131 8.31 0.17 -12.25
N THR A 132 7.58 -0.55 -13.10
CA THR A 132 6.21 -1.00 -12.85
C THR A 132 6.12 -2.53 -12.93
N LEU A 133 5.68 -3.17 -11.86
CA LEU A 133 5.46 -4.62 -11.79
C LEU A 133 3.98 -4.91 -11.55
N GLY A 134 3.35 -5.65 -12.46
CA GLY A 134 2.01 -6.17 -12.28
C GLY A 134 2.02 -7.48 -11.49
N ILE A 135 1.28 -7.53 -10.39
CA ILE A 135 1.04 -8.74 -9.60
C ILE A 135 -0.39 -9.21 -9.84
N LEU A 136 -0.52 -10.43 -10.35
CA LEU A 136 -1.81 -11.10 -10.50
C LEU A 136 -2.17 -11.89 -9.23
N THR A 137 -3.37 -11.67 -8.71
CA THR A 137 -3.86 -12.28 -7.45
C THR A 137 -5.19 -13.00 -7.65
N LYS A 138 -5.63 -13.81 -6.68
CA LYS A 138 -6.90 -14.57 -6.76
C LYS A 138 -7.05 -15.42 -8.04
N PRO A 139 -6.05 -16.26 -8.40
CA PRO A 139 -6.13 -17.12 -9.58
C PRO A 139 -7.25 -18.17 -9.46
N ASP A 140 -7.71 -18.46 -8.23
CA ASP A 140 -8.81 -19.37 -7.92
C ASP A 140 -10.17 -18.87 -8.43
N LEU A 141 -10.33 -17.55 -8.62
CA LEU A 141 -11.57 -16.93 -9.09
C LEU A 141 -11.65 -16.80 -10.62
N VAL A 142 -10.65 -17.33 -11.35
CA VAL A 142 -10.68 -17.36 -12.80
C VAL A 142 -11.69 -18.42 -13.24
N ASP A 143 -12.72 -17.98 -13.96
CA ASP A 143 -13.69 -18.90 -14.57
C ASP A 143 -12.97 -19.86 -15.53
N LYS A 144 -13.28 -21.16 -15.40
CA LYS A 144 -12.75 -22.20 -16.27
C LYS A 144 -13.24 -21.98 -17.70
N GLY A 145 -12.44 -21.31 -18.53
CA GLY A 145 -12.74 -21.05 -19.94
C GLY A 145 -12.14 -19.78 -20.53
N THR A 146 -11.60 -18.87 -19.71
CA THR A 146 -11.01 -17.58 -20.18
C THR A 146 -9.48 -17.57 -20.19
N GLU A 147 -8.83 -18.72 -20.02
CA GLU A 147 -7.37 -18.85 -19.84
C GLU A 147 -6.56 -18.46 -21.09
N GLU A 148 -7.16 -18.35 -22.28
CA GLU A 148 -6.42 -18.19 -23.54
C GLU A 148 -6.20 -16.75 -24.04
N THR A 149 -6.80 -15.72 -23.44
CA THR A 149 -6.74 -14.36 -24.02
C THR A 149 -5.63 -13.44 -23.48
N ALA A 150 -4.74 -13.93 -22.63
CA ALA A 150 -3.56 -13.18 -22.19
C ALA A 150 -2.34 -13.50 -23.08
N SER A 151 -2.37 -13.02 -24.33
CA SER A 151 -1.18 -12.93 -25.20
C SER A 151 -0.96 -11.51 -25.68
#